data_AF-A0A806TPW6-F1
#
_entry.id   AF-A0A806TPW6-F1
#
_cell.length_a   1.000
_cell.length_b   1.000
_cell.length_c   1.000
_cell.angle_alpha   90.00
_cell.angle_beta   90.00
_cell.angle_gamma   90.00
#
_symmetry.space_group_name_H-M   'P 1'
#
loop_
_entity.id
_entity.type
_entity.pdbx_description
1 polymer ?
#
loop_
_entity_poly.entity_id
_entity_poly.type
_entity_poly.pdbx_seq_one_letter_code
_entity_poly.pdbx_strand_id
1 'polypeptide(L)'
;MKKLFKGDAVKRVNNLLDKGEKRRAKLEEKVAKLQEEQNAMHQAVMDDFNESILEDKEPNKRLTNDLNKVREDLQSAQFQLSQIDAVIEAELEKSKADIDRERREFTESKRDEFREIYDELNQAKIAYLEKLVEYREKKSEYVGEHWKTFRDISHRLSLGTVDPREQFKLSIGMRYQRHDAYSPILTLDEHRDAFLEGRVPKKKDAFKK
;
A
#
# COMPACT_ATOMS: atom_id res chain seq x y z
N MET A 1 15.37 0.99 19.66
CA MET A 1 15.63 1.93 18.54
C MET A 1 14.65 1.61 17.43
N LYS A 2 13.71 2.51 17.10
CA LYS A 2 12.86 2.35 15.89
C LYS A 2 13.77 2.33 14.67
N LYS A 3 13.85 1.21 13.95
CA LYS A 3 14.47 1.18 12.61
C LYS A 3 13.58 2.02 11.69
N LEU A 4 13.92 3.29 11.49
CA LEU A 4 13.28 4.10 10.48
C LEU A 4 13.58 3.49 9.10
N PHE A 5 12.52 3.18 8.36
CA PHE A 5 12.63 2.78 6.96
C PHE A 5 13.37 3.86 6.15
N LYS A 6 14.46 3.50 5.47
CA LYS A 6 15.29 4.44 4.68
C LYS A 6 14.98 4.43 3.18
N GLY A 7 14.37 3.35 2.69
CA GLY A 7 13.99 3.15 1.29
C GLY A 7 15.18 3.16 0.33
N ASP A 8 16.33 2.61 0.76
CA ASP A 8 17.58 2.70 0.01
C ASP A 8 17.57 1.74 -1.19
N ALA A 9 16.96 0.56 -1.08
CA ALA A 9 16.75 -0.34 -2.21
C ALA A 9 15.75 0.23 -3.22
N VAL A 10 14.64 0.82 -2.76
CA VAL A 10 13.67 1.49 -3.64
C VAL A 10 14.34 2.61 -4.45
N LYS A 11 15.13 3.47 -3.79
CA LYS A 11 15.89 4.52 -4.47
C LYS A 11 16.90 3.96 -5.48
N ARG A 12 17.61 2.87 -5.12
CA ARG A 12 18.56 2.22 -6.03
C ARG A 12 17.87 1.67 -7.28
N VAL A 13 16.71 1.03 -7.13
CA VAL A 13 15.92 0.50 -8.25
C VAL A 13 15.43 1.63 -9.16
N ASN A 14 14.85 2.69 -8.60
CA ASN A 14 14.39 3.84 -9.39
C ASN A 14 15.55 4.49 -10.16
N ASN A 15 16.71 4.68 -9.52
CA ASN A 15 17.90 5.20 -10.20
C ASN A 15 18.39 4.28 -11.33
N LEU A 16 18.20 2.96 -11.21
CA LEU A 16 18.60 2.00 -12.23
C LEU A 16 17.69 2.07 -13.44
N LEU A 17 16.37 2.16 -13.21
CA LEU A 17 15.36 2.38 -14.25
C LEU A 17 15.61 3.70 -14.99
N ASP A 18 15.79 4.81 -14.27
CA ASP A 18 16.08 6.13 -14.86
C ASP A 18 17.36 6.11 -15.72
N LYS A 19 18.40 5.43 -15.26
CA LYS A 19 19.65 5.28 -16.03
C LYS A 19 19.45 4.41 -17.26
N GLY A 20 18.65 3.34 -17.14
CA GLY A 20 18.26 2.47 -18.24
C GLY A 20 17.52 3.23 -19.33
N GLU A 21 16.48 3.98 -18.97
CA GLU A 21 15.69 4.80 -19.91
C GLU A 21 16.55 5.87 -20.58
N LYS A 22 17.38 6.59 -19.82
CA LYS A 22 18.31 7.59 -20.40
C LYS A 22 19.29 6.97 -21.38
N ARG A 23 19.78 5.76 -21.09
CA ARG A 23 20.70 5.05 -21.98
C ARG A 23 19.99 4.52 -23.23
N ARG A 24 18.74 4.07 -23.10
CA ARG A 24 17.88 3.69 -24.23
C ARG A 24 17.68 4.86 -25.18
N ALA A 25 17.21 6.00 -24.66
CA ALA A 25 16.96 7.20 -25.46
C ALA A 25 18.21 7.67 -26.22
N LYS A 26 19.38 7.65 -25.56
CA LYS A 26 20.66 7.98 -26.21
C LYS A 26 21.05 7.01 -27.33
N LEU A 27 20.78 5.71 -27.15
CA LEU A 27 21.05 4.72 -28.18
C LEU A 27 20.07 4.84 -29.35
N GLU A 28 18.80 5.10 -29.09
CA GLU A 28 17.79 5.37 -30.13
C GLU A 28 18.18 6.60 -30.97
N GLU A 29 18.58 7.69 -30.32
CA GLU A 29 19.06 8.90 -31.00
C GLU A 29 20.33 8.62 -31.82
N LYS A 30 21.27 7.85 -31.28
CA LYS A 30 22.50 7.46 -31.98
C LYS A 30 22.18 6.60 -33.21
N VAL A 31 21.27 5.63 -33.09
CA VAL A 31 20.85 4.78 -34.20
C VAL A 31 20.20 5.62 -35.30
N ALA A 32 19.31 6.55 -34.94
CA ALA A 32 18.68 7.45 -35.92
C ALA A 32 19.72 8.28 -36.70
N LYS A 33 20.68 8.90 -36.00
CA LYS A 33 21.77 9.67 -36.62
C LYS A 33 22.64 8.82 -37.54
N LEU A 34 23.04 7.63 -37.10
CA LEU A 34 23.85 6.72 -37.93
C LEU A 34 23.06 6.22 -39.15
N GLN A 35 21.74 6.06 -39.05
CA GLN A 35 20.88 5.66 -40.17
C GLN A 35 20.82 6.79 -41.22
N GLU A 36 20.69 8.04 -40.79
CA GLU A 36 20.75 9.21 -41.67
C GLU A 36 22.12 9.34 -42.34
N GLU A 37 23.21 9.20 -41.58
CA GLU A 37 24.58 9.24 -42.08
C GLU A 37 24.87 8.11 -43.07
N GLN A 38 24.38 6.90 -42.80
CA GLN A 38 24.50 5.75 -43.71
C GLN A 38 23.82 6.05 -45.04
N ASN A 39 22.62 6.64 -45.03
CA ASN A 39 21.88 6.99 -46.23
C ASN A 39 22.59 8.08 -47.04
N ALA A 40 23.09 9.12 -46.37
CA ALA A 40 23.85 10.20 -47.00
C ALA A 40 25.16 9.70 -47.62
N MET A 41 25.94 8.88 -46.89
CA MET A 41 27.16 8.28 -47.43
C MET A 41 26.85 7.32 -48.58
N HIS A 42 25.74 6.58 -48.53
CA HIS A 42 25.36 5.69 -49.62
C HIS A 42 25.09 6.49 -50.89
N GLN A 43 24.39 7.62 -50.79
CA GLN A 43 24.20 8.54 -51.91
C GLN A 43 25.54 9.07 -52.43
N ALA A 44 26.42 9.54 -51.55
CA ALA A 44 27.74 10.04 -51.95
C ALA A 44 28.60 8.99 -52.67
N VAL A 45 28.55 7.72 -52.25
CA VAL A 45 29.23 6.61 -52.94
C VAL A 45 28.62 6.33 -54.31
N MET A 46 27.28 6.43 -54.45
CA MET A 46 26.62 6.26 -55.75
C MET A 46 26.91 7.43 -56.70
N ASP A 47 26.93 8.66 -56.19
CA ASP A 47 27.25 9.86 -56.96
C ASP A 47 28.70 9.82 -57.46
N ASP A 48 29.65 9.48 -56.58
CA ASP A 48 31.07 9.28 -56.93
C ASP A 48 31.26 8.16 -57.96
N PHE A 49 30.50 7.07 -57.84
CA PHE A 49 30.50 6.01 -58.84
C PHE A 49 29.98 6.49 -60.21
N ASN A 50 28.90 7.27 -60.23
CA ASN A 50 28.36 7.83 -61.48
C ASN A 50 29.32 8.85 -62.12
N GLU A 51 29.93 9.72 -61.32
CA GLU A 51 30.89 10.72 -61.77
C GLU A 51 32.18 10.05 -62.30
N SER A 52 32.68 9.03 -61.62
CA SER A 52 33.85 8.26 -62.07
C SER A 52 33.61 7.55 -63.41
N ILE A 53 32.38 7.11 -63.71
CA ILE A 53 32.00 6.59 -65.04
C ILE A 53 32.02 7.71 -66.10
N LEU A 54 31.47 8.88 -65.80
CA LEU A 54 31.40 10.01 -66.74
C LEU A 54 32.78 10.59 -67.06
N GLU A 55 33.68 10.59 -66.08
CA GLU A 55 35.01 11.18 -66.18
C GLU A 55 36.11 10.15 -66.47
N ASP A 56 35.77 8.87 -66.63
CA ASP A 56 36.70 7.75 -66.87
C ASP A 56 37.80 7.65 -65.79
N LYS A 57 37.41 7.82 -64.52
CA LYS A 57 38.27 7.80 -63.33
C LYS A 57 38.00 6.56 -62.46
N GLU A 58 38.90 6.26 -61.53
CA GLU A 58 38.63 5.24 -60.49
C GLU A 58 37.70 5.80 -59.39
N PRO A 59 36.73 5.01 -58.90
CA PRO A 59 35.90 5.37 -57.74
C PRO A 59 36.70 5.58 -56.46
N ASN A 60 36.24 6.48 -55.60
CA ASN A 60 36.89 6.85 -54.36
C ASN A 60 36.72 5.78 -53.28
N LYS A 61 37.73 4.93 -53.11
CA LYS A 61 37.78 3.87 -52.09
C LYS A 61 37.64 4.37 -50.65
N ARG A 62 37.93 5.65 -50.35
CA ARG A 62 37.75 6.20 -49.00
C ARG A 62 36.28 6.33 -48.62
N LEU A 63 35.42 6.77 -49.55
CA LEU A 63 33.98 6.88 -49.31
C LEU A 63 33.36 5.51 -49.00
N THR A 64 33.76 4.47 -49.72
CA THR A 64 33.31 3.10 -49.44
C THR A 64 33.77 2.61 -48.08
N ASN A 65 35.01 2.91 -47.68
CA ASN A 65 35.52 2.54 -46.36
C ASN A 65 34.80 3.26 -45.22
N ASP A 66 34.51 4.56 -45.38
CA ASP A 66 33.79 5.33 -44.36
C ASP A 66 32.34 4.87 -44.24
N LEU A 67 31.69 4.53 -45.35
CA LEU A 67 30.35 3.92 -45.34
C LEU A 67 30.33 2.56 -44.61
N ASN A 68 31.37 1.75 -44.76
CA ASN A 68 31.49 0.50 -44.03
C ASN A 68 31.64 0.73 -42.52
N LYS A 69 32.40 1.74 -42.09
CA LYS A 69 32.51 2.09 -40.66
C LYS A 69 31.16 2.52 -40.09
N VAL A 70 30.40 3.36 -40.80
CA VAL A 70 29.07 3.79 -40.36
C VAL A 70 28.13 2.59 -40.21
N ARG A 71 28.21 1.61 -41.12
CA ARG A 71 27.45 0.35 -41.03
C ARG A 71 27.82 -0.47 -39.79
N GLU A 72 29.11 -0.61 -39.50
CA GLU A 72 29.60 -1.31 -38.30
C GLU A 72 29.15 -0.63 -37.01
N ASP A 73 29.27 0.70 -36.95
CA ASP A 73 28.84 1.49 -35.80
C ASP A 73 27.33 1.42 -35.58
N LEU A 74 26.54 1.40 -36.66
CA LEU A 74 25.09 1.24 -36.63
C LEU A 74 24.71 -0.14 -36.11
N GLN A 75 25.34 -1.20 -36.60
CA GLN A 75 25.11 -2.57 -36.14
C GLN A 75 25.46 -2.71 -34.65
N SER A 76 26.57 -2.12 -34.21
CA SER A 76 26.98 -2.10 -32.80
C SER A 76 25.96 -1.36 -31.92
N ALA A 77 25.47 -0.19 -32.36
CA ALA A 77 24.47 0.58 -31.63
C ALA A 77 23.13 -0.15 -31.52
N GLN A 78 22.66 -0.78 -32.61
CA GLN A 78 21.45 -1.60 -32.62
C GLN A 78 21.56 -2.82 -31.71
N PHE A 79 22.73 -3.46 -31.68
CA PHE A 79 23.00 -4.57 -30.77
C PHE A 79 22.97 -4.14 -29.30
N GLN A 80 23.58 -2.99 -28.98
CA GLN A 80 23.50 -2.45 -27.61
C GLN A 80 22.07 -2.10 -27.21
N LEU A 81 21.27 -1.58 -28.15
CA LEU A 81 19.87 -1.26 -27.92
C LEU A 81 19.04 -2.53 -27.67
N SER A 82 19.27 -3.61 -28.42
CA SER A 82 18.52 -4.86 -28.25
C SER A 82 18.84 -5.57 -26.92
N GLN A 83 20.02 -5.35 -26.36
CA GLN A 83 20.43 -5.95 -25.08
C GLN A 83 20.03 -5.14 -23.85
N ILE A 84 19.63 -3.87 -24.01
CA ILE A 84 19.47 -2.98 -22.86
C ILE A 84 18.42 -3.50 -21.87
N ASP A 85 17.35 -4.11 -22.39
CA ASP A 85 16.24 -4.61 -21.57
C ASP A 85 16.64 -5.84 -20.77
N ALA A 86 17.38 -6.75 -21.39
CA ALA A 86 17.91 -7.93 -20.71
C ALA A 86 18.89 -7.53 -19.59
N VAL A 87 19.70 -6.48 -19.79
CA VAL A 87 20.62 -5.99 -18.77
C VAL A 87 19.87 -5.33 -17.60
N ILE A 88 18.85 -4.51 -17.90
CA ILE A 88 18.02 -3.88 -16.87
C ILE A 88 17.29 -4.96 -16.07
N GLU A 89 16.67 -5.92 -16.74
CA GLU A 89 15.93 -7.02 -16.10
C GLU A 89 16.84 -7.86 -15.18
N ALA A 90 18.04 -8.21 -15.64
CA ALA A 90 19.01 -8.93 -14.82
C ALA A 90 19.43 -8.18 -13.55
N GLU A 91 19.54 -6.86 -13.60
CA GLU A 91 19.85 -6.04 -12.42
C GLU A 91 18.64 -5.82 -11.50
N LEU A 92 17.44 -5.73 -12.06
CA LEU A 92 16.19 -5.69 -11.29
C LEU A 92 16.00 -7.00 -10.52
N GLU A 93 16.33 -8.14 -11.12
CA GLU A 93 16.22 -9.45 -10.47
C GLU A 93 17.08 -9.52 -9.20
N LYS A 94 18.33 -9.03 -9.27
CA LYS A 94 19.23 -8.94 -8.12
C LYS A 94 18.66 -8.07 -7.00
N SER A 95 17.86 -7.05 -7.37
CA SER A 95 17.29 -6.09 -6.43
C SER A 95 15.99 -6.57 -5.77
N LYS A 96 15.33 -7.61 -6.31
CA LYS A 96 14.06 -8.13 -5.76
C LYS A 96 14.14 -8.54 -4.29
N ALA A 97 15.19 -9.28 -3.92
CA ALA A 97 15.38 -9.74 -2.55
C ALA A 97 15.58 -8.58 -1.57
N ASP A 98 16.30 -7.54 -1.99
CA ASP A 98 16.53 -6.32 -1.20
C ASP A 98 15.22 -5.53 -1.02
N ILE A 99 14.41 -5.40 -2.08
CA ILE A 99 13.09 -4.75 -2.04
C ILE A 99 12.12 -5.52 -1.13
N ASP A 100 12.07 -6.84 -1.24
CA ASP A 100 11.19 -7.65 -0.40
C ASP A 100 11.56 -7.57 1.08
N ARG A 101 12.86 -7.51 1.39
CA ARG A 101 13.34 -7.25 2.75
C ARG A 101 12.86 -5.87 3.24
N GLU A 102 13.07 -4.82 2.44
CA GLU A 102 12.63 -3.47 2.77
C GLU A 102 11.11 -3.37 2.96
N ARG A 103 10.32 -4.08 2.14
CA ARG A 103 8.86 -4.16 2.26
C ARG A 103 8.42 -4.78 3.60
N ARG A 104 9.10 -5.85 4.03
CA ARG A 104 8.84 -6.50 5.31
C ARG A 104 9.21 -5.60 6.48
N GLU A 105 10.38 -4.98 6.45
CA GLU A 105 10.81 -4.03 7.49
C GLU A 105 9.85 -2.83 7.60
N PHE A 106 9.35 -2.31 6.48
CA PHE A 106 8.33 -1.26 6.49
C PHE A 106 7.04 -1.73 7.16
N THR A 107 6.55 -2.91 6.78
CA THR A 107 5.32 -3.49 7.36
C THR A 107 5.47 -3.75 8.85
N GLU A 108 6.60 -4.30 9.29
CA GLU A 108 6.92 -4.53 10.71
C GLU A 108 6.99 -3.21 11.48
N SER A 109 7.64 -2.18 10.92
CA SER A 109 7.74 -0.87 11.58
C SER A 109 6.36 -0.24 11.82
N LYS A 110 5.42 -0.44 10.89
CA LYS A 110 4.04 0.04 11.03
C LYS A 110 3.21 -0.87 11.93
N ARG A 111 3.46 -2.17 11.91
CA ARG A 111 2.79 -3.13 12.80
C ARG A 111 2.96 -2.75 14.26
N ASP A 112 4.15 -2.31 14.67
CA ASP A 112 4.39 -1.89 16.05
C ASP A 112 3.59 -0.64 16.42
N GLU A 113 3.53 0.36 15.52
CA GLU A 113 2.72 1.58 15.72
C GLU A 113 1.23 1.27 15.81
N PHE A 114 0.72 0.39 14.95
CA PHE A 114 -0.68 -0.04 15.01
C PHE A 114 -0.98 -0.94 16.20
N ARG A 115 0.00 -1.70 16.71
CA ARG A 115 -0.19 -2.60 17.84
C ARG A 115 -0.39 -1.84 19.15
N GLU A 116 0.34 -0.74 19.35
CA GLU A 116 0.13 0.15 20.51
C GLU A 116 -1.30 0.73 20.50
N ILE A 117 -1.71 1.30 19.37
CA ILE A 117 -3.07 1.85 19.19
C ILE A 117 -4.13 0.76 19.39
N TYR A 118 -3.88 -0.43 18.87
CA TYR A 118 -4.77 -1.58 19.04
C TYR A 118 -4.90 -2.01 20.50
N ASP A 119 -3.80 -2.04 21.26
CA ASP A 119 -3.81 -2.36 22.68
C ASP A 119 -4.53 -1.29 23.50
N GLU A 120 -4.36 0.00 23.15
CA GLU A 120 -5.08 1.12 23.77
C GLU A 120 -6.59 1.04 23.50
N LEU A 121 -6.99 0.77 22.25
CA LEU A 121 -8.39 0.59 21.87
C LEU A 121 -9.03 -0.57 22.63
N ASN A 122 -8.33 -1.70 22.77
CA ASN A 122 -8.83 -2.84 23.53
C ASN A 122 -8.92 -2.55 25.04
N GLN A 123 -8.04 -1.73 25.60
CA GLN A 123 -8.16 -1.30 26.98
C GLN A 123 -9.38 -0.39 27.18
N ALA A 124 -9.58 0.58 26.30
CA ALA A 124 -10.76 1.44 26.33
C ALA A 124 -12.07 0.63 26.18
N LYS A 125 -12.05 -0.39 25.30
CA LYS A 125 -13.14 -1.35 25.12
C LYS A 125 -13.49 -2.10 26.40
N ILE A 126 -12.49 -2.65 27.08
CA ILE A 126 -12.68 -3.36 28.36
C ILE A 126 -13.25 -2.41 29.42
N ALA A 127 -12.68 -1.21 29.55
CA ALA A 127 -13.14 -0.22 30.52
C ALA A 127 -14.61 0.19 30.28
N TYR A 128 -15.01 0.37 29.01
CA TYR A 128 -16.41 0.63 28.66
C TYR A 128 -17.33 -0.54 29.04
N LEU A 129 -16.92 -1.79 28.77
CA LEU A 129 -17.69 -2.98 29.14
C LEU A 129 -17.84 -3.12 30.66
N GLU A 130 -16.78 -2.87 31.42
CA GLU A 130 -16.83 -2.85 32.89
C GLU A 130 -17.82 -1.82 33.40
N LYS A 131 -17.86 -0.62 32.80
CA LYS A 131 -18.84 0.42 33.15
C LYS A 131 -20.27 0.05 32.78
N LEU A 132 -20.48 -0.70 31.70
CA LEU A 132 -21.82 -1.24 31.36
C LEU A 132 -22.28 -2.26 32.40
N VAL A 133 -21.39 -3.13 32.88
CA VAL A 133 -21.71 -4.09 33.95
C VAL A 133 -22.05 -3.35 35.23
N GLU A 134 -21.21 -2.39 35.65
CA GLU A 134 -21.46 -1.56 36.83
C GLU A 134 -22.81 -0.82 36.75
N TYR A 135 -23.12 -0.25 35.58
CA TYR A 135 -24.42 0.39 35.33
C TYR A 135 -25.57 -0.60 35.49
N ARG A 136 -25.44 -1.82 34.94
CA ARG A 136 -26.47 -2.85 35.02
C ARG A 136 -26.74 -3.28 36.46
N GLU A 137 -25.69 -3.50 37.24
CA GLU A 137 -25.78 -3.90 38.65
C GLU A 137 -26.50 -2.82 39.47
N LYS A 138 -26.01 -1.57 39.40
CA LYS A 138 -26.64 -0.43 40.10
C LYS A 138 -28.07 -0.19 39.66
N LYS A 139 -28.39 -0.37 38.38
CA LYS A 139 -29.76 -0.26 37.88
C LYS A 139 -30.66 -1.37 38.42
N SER A 140 -30.15 -2.60 38.52
CA SER A 140 -30.88 -3.72 39.10
C SER A 140 -31.17 -3.50 40.59
N GLU A 141 -30.18 -3.01 41.33
CA GLU A 141 -30.31 -2.62 42.74
C GLU A 141 -31.35 -1.52 42.91
N TYR A 142 -31.23 -0.43 42.14
CA TYR A 142 -32.19 0.68 42.13
C TYR A 142 -33.63 0.19 41.90
N VAL A 143 -33.84 -0.64 40.87
CA VAL A 143 -35.16 -1.19 40.56
C VAL A 143 -35.67 -2.01 41.75
N GLY A 144 -34.83 -2.88 42.33
CA GLY A 144 -35.20 -3.69 43.49
C GLY A 144 -35.58 -2.86 44.72
N GLU A 145 -34.76 -1.86 45.07
CA GLU A 145 -34.99 -0.96 46.20
C GLU A 145 -36.22 -0.08 46.00
N HIS A 146 -36.40 0.47 44.80
CA HIS A 146 -37.55 1.28 44.45
C HIS A 146 -38.85 0.48 44.60
N TRP A 147 -38.90 -0.75 44.08
CA TRP A 147 -40.06 -1.62 44.24
C TRP A 147 -40.31 -1.99 45.71
N LYS A 148 -39.28 -2.30 46.50
CA LYS A 148 -39.45 -2.61 47.93
C LYS A 148 -39.98 -1.43 48.73
N THR A 149 -39.51 -0.22 48.43
CA THR A 149 -39.78 0.98 49.24
C THR A 149 -41.10 1.63 48.87
N PHE A 150 -41.38 1.77 47.57
CA PHE A 150 -42.46 2.63 47.10
C PHE A 150 -43.69 1.88 46.62
N ARG A 151 -43.63 0.56 46.36
CA ARG A 151 -44.76 -0.18 45.79
C ARG A 151 -45.98 -0.16 46.70
N ASP A 152 -45.80 -0.53 47.96
CA ASP A 152 -46.91 -0.68 48.90
C ASP A 152 -47.50 0.68 49.30
N ILE A 153 -46.63 1.68 49.52
CA ILE A 153 -47.05 3.04 49.86
C ILE A 153 -47.77 3.70 48.67
N SER A 154 -47.24 3.56 47.46
CA SER A 154 -47.88 4.12 46.25
C SER A 154 -49.26 3.50 46.02
N HIS A 155 -49.42 2.19 46.25
CA HIS A 155 -50.72 1.53 46.16
C HIS A 155 -51.70 2.03 47.22
N ARG A 156 -51.27 2.18 48.48
CA ARG A 156 -52.10 2.69 49.58
C ARG A 156 -52.55 4.14 49.35
N LEU A 157 -51.70 4.95 48.73
CA LEU A 157 -51.97 6.37 48.44
C LEU A 157 -52.61 6.58 47.05
N SER A 158 -52.90 5.51 46.29
CA SER A 158 -53.41 5.59 44.91
C SER A 158 -52.55 6.48 43.99
N LEU A 159 -51.23 6.49 44.21
CA LEU A 159 -50.28 7.19 43.36
C LEU A 159 -49.97 6.34 42.12
N GLY A 160 -49.85 7.00 40.97
CA GLY A 160 -49.39 6.33 39.75
C GLY A 160 -47.98 5.79 39.93
N THR A 161 -47.81 4.48 39.76
CA THR A 161 -46.50 3.84 39.82
C THR A 161 -45.77 4.00 38.49
N VAL A 162 -44.72 4.81 38.47
CA VAL A 162 -43.77 4.84 37.34
C VAL A 162 -42.91 3.58 37.40
N ASP A 163 -42.73 2.89 36.28
CA ASP A 163 -41.82 1.74 36.23
C ASP A 163 -40.36 2.23 36.40
N PRO A 164 -39.66 1.88 37.49
CA PRO A 164 -38.28 2.29 37.71
C PRO A 164 -37.32 1.74 36.64
N ARG A 165 -37.73 0.74 35.85
CA ARG A 165 -36.94 0.20 34.73
C ARG A 165 -36.82 1.18 33.57
N GLU A 166 -37.82 2.02 33.36
CA GLU A 166 -37.80 3.05 32.31
C GLU A 166 -36.96 4.28 32.71
N GLN A 167 -36.64 4.42 33.99
CA GLN A 167 -35.76 5.46 34.47
C GLN A 167 -34.28 5.12 34.21
N PHE A 168 -33.47 6.16 34.00
CA PHE A 168 -32.04 6.08 33.71
C PHE A 168 -31.67 5.17 32.52
N LYS A 169 -32.60 4.92 31.60
CA LYS A 169 -32.38 4.02 30.46
C LYS A 169 -31.26 4.53 29.54
N LEU A 170 -30.24 3.70 29.34
CA LEU A 170 -29.23 3.99 28.33
C LEU A 170 -29.81 3.76 26.93
N SER A 171 -29.65 4.76 26.06
CA SER A 171 -30.02 4.67 24.65
C SER A 171 -28.92 3.92 23.89
N ILE A 172 -28.88 2.60 24.07
CA ILE A 172 -27.95 1.73 23.36
C ILE A 172 -28.68 1.14 22.15
N GLY A 173 -28.21 1.47 20.95
CA GLY A 173 -28.73 0.88 19.71
C GLY A 173 -28.40 -0.61 19.65
N MET A 174 -29.38 -1.48 19.91
CA MET A 174 -29.12 -2.91 20.16
C MET A 174 -29.36 -3.85 18.97
N ARG A 175 -29.79 -3.40 17.77
CA ARG A 175 -30.31 -4.39 16.80
C ARG A 175 -30.05 -4.27 15.31
N TYR A 176 -29.53 -3.17 14.76
CA TYR A 176 -29.33 -3.13 13.30
C TYR A 176 -28.15 -2.23 12.92
N GLN A 177 -26.96 -2.82 12.83
CA GLN A 177 -25.86 -2.24 12.07
C GLN A 177 -25.45 -3.27 11.02
N ARG A 178 -25.66 -2.94 9.74
CA ARG A 178 -25.32 -3.78 8.60
C ARG A 178 -23.80 -3.88 8.50
N HIS A 179 -23.34 -5.04 8.04
CA HIS A 179 -21.95 -5.51 8.03
C HIS A 179 -20.90 -4.57 7.39
N ASP A 180 -21.33 -3.50 6.72
CA ASP A 180 -20.53 -2.83 5.71
C ASP A 180 -20.10 -1.41 6.14
N ALA A 181 -20.57 -0.91 7.29
CA ALA A 181 -20.20 0.41 7.77
C ALA A 181 -20.12 0.49 9.30
N TYR A 182 -18.89 0.71 9.77
CA TYR A 182 -18.46 1.11 11.11
C TYR A 182 -18.26 -0.01 12.14
N SER A 183 -17.04 -0.04 12.69
CA SER A 183 -16.65 -0.78 13.89
C SER A 183 -16.82 0.17 15.07
N PRO A 184 -17.99 0.21 15.75
CA PRO A 184 -17.99 0.72 17.11
C PRO A 184 -17.12 -0.25 17.91
N ILE A 185 -16.48 0.26 18.95
CA ILE A 185 -15.50 -0.39 19.83
C ILE A 185 -15.80 -1.87 20.23
N LEU A 186 -17.01 -2.39 20.01
CA LEU A 186 -17.49 -3.73 20.35
C LEU A 186 -18.19 -4.43 19.19
N THR A 187 -18.01 -5.75 19.11
CA THR A 187 -18.92 -6.61 18.33
C THR A 187 -20.27 -6.74 19.03
N LEU A 188 -21.31 -7.08 18.26
CA LEU A 188 -22.67 -7.25 18.77
C LEU A 188 -22.74 -8.28 19.92
N ASP A 189 -21.97 -9.36 19.80
CA ASP A 189 -21.92 -10.44 20.79
C ASP A 189 -21.24 -9.98 22.09
N GLU A 190 -20.11 -9.27 21.99
CA GLU A 190 -19.42 -8.73 23.17
C GLU A 190 -20.27 -7.70 23.93
N HIS A 191 -21.00 -6.87 23.20
CA HIS A 191 -21.93 -5.91 23.80
C HIS A 191 -23.09 -6.63 24.50
N ARG A 192 -23.64 -7.67 23.86
CA ARG A 192 -24.73 -8.48 24.42
C ARG A 192 -24.25 -9.21 25.68
N ASP A 193 -23.09 -9.84 25.65
CA ASP A 193 -22.54 -10.61 26.76
C ASP A 193 -22.28 -9.71 27.98
N ALA A 194 -21.77 -8.50 27.77
CA ALA A 194 -21.58 -7.56 28.87
C ALA A 194 -22.92 -7.03 29.43
N PHE A 195 -23.84 -6.60 28.56
CA PHE A 195 -25.08 -5.95 29.01
C PHE A 195 -26.13 -6.94 29.53
N LEU A 196 -26.29 -8.10 28.89
CA LEU A 196 -27.29 -9.10 29.25
C LEU A 196 -26.72 -10.19 30.18
N GLU A 197 -25.47 -10.59 29.99
CA GLU A 197 -24.87 -11.70 30.75
C GLU A 197 -23.92 -11.22 31.86
N GLY A 198 -23.48 -9.95 31.85
CA GLY A 198 -22.54 -9.42 32.85
C GLY A 198 -21.12 -9.95 32.67
N ARG A 199 -20.78 -10.44 31.46
CA ARG A 199 -19.50 -11.07 31.16
C ARG A 199 -18.63 -10.14 30.33
N VAL A 200 -17.37 -9.98 30.75
CA VAL A 200 -16.34 -9.29 29.97
C VAL A 200 -15.34 -10.33 29.46
N PRO A 201 -14.90 -10.29 28.18
CA PRO A 201 -13.88 -11.20 27.67
C PRO A 201 -12.59 -11.07 28.48
N LYS A 202 -12.23 -12.12 29.24
CA LYS A 202 -11.10 -12.09 30.19
C LYS A 202 -9.70 -12.11 29.56
N LYS A 203 -9.55 -12.10 28.24
CA LYS A 203 -8.23 -12.27 27.59
C LYS A 203 -8.01 -11.27 26.46
N LYS A 204 -6.95 -10.47 26.61
CA LYS A 204 -6.31 -9.68 25.54
C LYS A 204 -5.99 -10.51 24.28
N ASP A 205 -5.86 -11.83 24.42
CA ASP A 205 -5.58 -12.75 23.31
C ASP A 205 -6.82 -13.20 22.49
N ALA A 206 -8.04 -12.95 22.96
CA ALA A 206 -9.26 -13.30 22.20
C ALA A 206 -9.45 -12.43 20.95
N PHE A 207 -8.77 -11.29 20.89
CA PHE A 207 -8.92 -10.30 19.82
C PHE A 207 -7.90 -10.46 18.68
N LYS A 208 -6.89 -11.34 18.82
CA LYS A 208 -5.78 -11.56 17.86
C LYS A 208 -6.11 -12.46 16.65
N LYS A 209 -7.32 -12.38 16.08
CA LYS A 209 -7.59 -13.04 14.79
C LYS A 209 -7.36 -12.08 13.64
#